data_AF-A0A0B1SNI3-F1
#
_entry.id   AF-A0A0B1SNI3-F1
#
_cell.length_a   1.000
_cell.length_b   1.000
_cell.length_c   1.000
_cell.angle_alpha   90.00
_cell.angle_beta   90.00
_cell.angle_gamma   90.00
#
_symmetry.space_group_name_H-M   'P 1'
#
loop_
_entity.id
_entity.type
_entity.pdbx_description
1 polymer ?
#
loop_
_entity_poly.entity_id
_entity_poly.type
_entity_poly.pdbx_seq_one_letter_code
_entity_poly.pdbx_strand_id
1 'polypeptide(L)'
;MTDGVAMLTRAKENLMFTMSALSTEQRVALSQSKHEFIEMCSFNGHECNIDEDFRLHVDPEFGNCYTFNYDVDNNYTSSRAGPMYGKH
;
A
#
# COMPACT_ATOMS: atom_id res chain seq x y z
N MET A 1 10.03 -21.59 -30.70
CA MET A 1 9.21 -21.52 -29.48
C MET A 1 9.62 -20.25 -28.74
N THR A 2 8.76 -19.25 -28.72
CA THR A 2 8.97 -18.04 -27.91
C THR A 2 8.74 -18.40 -26.46
N ASP A 3 9.75 -18.25 -25.63
CA ASP A 3 9.66 -18.50 -24.20
C ASP A 3 8.84 -17.36 -23.56
N GLY A 4 7.56 -17.63 -23.31
CA GLY A 4 6.63 -16.67 -22.72
C GLY A 4 7.06 -16.19 -21.33
N VAL A 5 7.82 -17.01 -20.59
CA VAL A 5 8.36 -16.62 -19.28
C VAL A 5 9.45 -15.57 -19.48
N ALA A 6 10.40 -15.82 -20.37
CA ALA A 6 11.46 -14.85 -20.69
C ALA A 6 10.89 -13.51 -21.23
N MET A 7 9.82 -13.57 -22.03
CA MET A 7 9.14 -12.36 -22.52
C MET A 7 8.47 -11.57 -21.38
N LEU A 8 7.77 -12.25 -20.47
CA LEU A 8 7.11 -11.62 -19.32
C LEU A 8 8.13 -10.96 -18.39
N THR A 9 9.23 -11.64 -18.08
CA THR A 9 10.30 -11.11 -17.23
C THR A 9 10.88 -9.84 -17.82
N ARG A 10 11.21 -9.84 -19.11
CA ARG A 10 11.75 -8.65 -19.79
C ARG A 10 10.76 -7.48 -19.82
N ALA A 11 9.47 -7.78 -20.00
CA ALA A 11 8.43 -6.75 -19.95
C ALA A 11 8.33 -6.12 -18.54
N LYS A 12 8.37 -6.94 -17.49
CA LYS A 12 8.33 -6.49 -16.09
C LYS A 12 9.55 -5.62 -15.75
N GLU A 13 10.75 -6.06 -16.12
CA GLU A 13 12.00 -5.31 -15.88
C GLU A 13 11.98 -3.93 -16.55
N ASN A 14 11.52 -3.86 -17.81
CA ASN A 14 11.41 -2.60 -18.53
C ASN A 14 10.41 -1.63 -17.88
N LEU A 15 9.29 -2.15 -17.36
CA LEU A 15 8.31 -1.35 -16.63
C LEU A 15 8.93 -0.80 -15.34
N MET A 16 9.60 -1.64 -14.55
CA MET A 16 10.27 -1.19 -13.31
C MET A 16 11.33 -0.12 -13.58
N PHE A 17 12.13 -0.28 -14.65
CA PHE A 17 13.11 0.72 -15.07
C PHE A 17 12.49 2.05 -15.51
N THR A 18 11.36 1.98 -16.21
CA THR A 18 10.65 3.19 -16.65
C THR A 18 10.03 3.91 -15.46
N MET A 19 9.45 3.17 -14.52
CA MET A 19 8.86 3.74 -13.30
C MET A 19 9.92 4.35 -12.37
N SER A 20 11.12 3.75 -12.28
CA SER A 20 12.20 4.29 -11.45
C SER A 20 12.78 5.62 -11.95
N ALA A 21 12.58 5.94 -13.24
CA ALA A 21 12.98 7.22 -13.83
C ALA A 21 12.00 8.37 -13.53
N LEU A 22 10.80 8.08 -13.02
CA LEU A 22 9.80 9.08 -12.66
C LEU A 22 10.06 9.66 -11.27
N SER A 23 9.63 10.91 -11.07
CA SER A 23 9.63 11.52 -9.73
C SER A 23 8.71 10.76 -8.77
N THR A 24 8.92 10.94 -7.46
CA THR A 24 8.06 10.32 -6.45
C THR A 24 6.62 10.83 -6.59
N GLU A 25 6.43 12.11 -6.87
CA GLU A 25 5.11 12.73 -7.03
C GLU A 25 4.35 12.13 -8.22
N GLN A 26 5.05 11.90 -9.34
CA GLN A 26 4.46 11.25 -10.51
C GLN A 26 4.08 9.80 -10.20
N ARG A 27 4.95 9.04 -9.52
CA ARG A 27 4.64 7.66 -9.12
C ARG A 27 3.43 7.58 -8.20
N VAL A 28 3.31 8.52 -7.27
CA VAL A 28 2.15 8.61 -6.36
C VAL A 28 0.88 8.93 -7.12
N ALA A 29 0.91 9.89 -8.05
CA ALA A 29 -0.25 10.32 -8.82
C ALA A 29 -0.72 9.28 -9.85
N LEU A 30 0.18 8.42 -10.33
CA LEU A 30 -0.14 7.33 -11.27
C LEU A 30 -0.68 6.07 -10.58
N SER A 31 -0.48 5.95 -9.26
CA SER A 31 -0.93 4.80 -8.48
C SER A 31 -2.24 5.10 -7.75
N GLN A 32 -2.81 4.07 -7.14
CA GLN A 32 -4.10 4.14 -6.44
C GLN A 32 -4.03 5.13 -5.29
N SER A 33 -5.05 5.99 -5.16
CA SER A 33 -5.13 6.95 -4.07
C SER A 33 -5.65 6.31 -2.78
N LYS A 34 -5.43 6.96 -1.63
CA LYS A 34 -5.70 6.35 -0.33
C LYS A 34 -7.19 6.04 -0.14
N HIS A 35 -8.06 7.00 -0.45
CA HIS A 35 -9.52 6.87 -0.36
C HIS A 35 -10.14 6.04 -1.48
N GLU A 36 -9.40 5.77 -2.56
CA GLU A 36 -9.80 4.83 -3.61
C GLU A 36 -9.47 3.38 -3.20
N PHE A 37 -8.34 3.18 -2.53
CA PHE A 37 -7.88 1.85 -2.14
C PHE A 37 -8.49 1.35 -0.81
N ILE A 38 -8.74 2.25 0.15
CA ILE A 38 -9.23 1.92 1.49
C ILE A 38 -10.69 2.36 1.59
N GLU A 39 -11.62 1.47 1.23
CA GLU A 39 -13.05 1.78 1.28
C GLU A 39 -13.61 1.81 2.72
N MET A 40 -13.13 0.91 3.58
CA MET A 40 -13.55 0.80 4.98
C MET A 40 -12.36 0.35 5.84
N CYS A 41 -12.30 0.84 7.08
CA CYS A 41 -11.31 0.39 8.07
C CYS A 41 -11.89 0.46 9.47
N SER A 42 -11.66 -0.59 10.26
CA SER A 42 -11.89 -0.54 11.70
C SER A 42 -10.80 -1.27 12.51
N PHE A 43 -10.55 -0.77 13.71
CA PHE A 43 -9.68 -1.39 14.70
C PHE A 43 -10.26 -1.25 16.10
N ASN A 44 -10.26 -2.31 16.90
CA ASN A 44 -10.96 -2.34 18.21
C ASN A 44 -12.46 -1.94 18.12
N GLY A 45 -13.10 -2.14 16.97
CA GLY A 45 -14.49 -1.75 16.74
C GLY A 45 -14.70 -0.24 16.50
N HIS A 46 -13.62 0.53 16.35
CA HIS A 46 -13.65 1.94 15.99
C HIS A 46 -13.22 2.13 14.54
N GLU A 47 -13.86 3.06 13.83
CA GLU A 47 -13.47 3.45 12.49
C GLU A 47 -12.10 4.11 12.50
N CYS A 48 -11.25 3.78 11.52
CA CYS A 48 -9.91 4.38 11.38
C CYS A 48 -10.02 5.73 10.67
N ASN A 49 -9.15 6.68 11.01
CA ASN A 49 -8.95 7.88 10.21
C ASN A 49 -8.04 7.53 9.01
N ILE A 50 -8.62 7.41 7.81
CA ILE A 50 -7.89 7.07 6.59
C ILE A 50 -6.70 8.02 6.38
N ASP A 51 -6.87 9.32 6.59
CA ASP A 51 -5.81 10.31 6.31
C ASP A 51 -4.65 10.24 7.30
N GLU A 52 -4.92 9.99 8.57
CA GLU A 52 -3.93 10.08 9.66
C GLU A 52 -3.33 8.72 10.04
N ASP A 53 -4.11 7.64 10.04
CA ASP A 53 -3.69 6.34 10.57
C ASP A 53 -2.82 5.53 9.60
N PHE A 54 -2.71 5.98 8.35
CA PHE A 54 -2.01 5.29 7.27
C PHE A 54 -0.88 6.13 6.70
N ARG A 55 0.33 5.56 6.68
CA ARG A 55 1.48 6.17 6.01
C ARG A 55 1.63 5.63 4.59
N LEU A 56 1.80 6.54 3.63
CA LEU A 56 2.15 6.20 2.26
C LEU A 56 3.61 5.70 2.18
N HIS A 57 3.78 4.55 1.54
CA HIS A 57 5.06 3.99 1.12
C HIS A 57 4.98 3.71 -0.39
N VAL A 58 5.87 4.31 -1.17
CA VAL A 58 5.87 4.15 -2.64
C VAL A 58 6.83 3.04 -3.02
N ASP A 59 6.28 1.93 -3.49
CA ASP A 59 7.01 0.77 -3.97
C ASP A 59 7.13 0.81 -5.51
N PRO A 60 8.30 0.54 -6.10
CA PRO A 60 8.50 0.59 -7.55
C PRO A 60 7.83 -0.56 -8.32
N GLU A 61 7.46 -1.64 -7.65
CA GLU A 61 6.75 -2.79 -8.23
C GLU A 61 5.24 -2.73 -7.97
N PHE A 62 4.84 -2.34 -6.76
CA PHE A 62 3.45 -2.37 -6.31
C PHE A 62 2.74 -1.01 -6.29
N GLY A 63 3.46 0.11 -6.40
CA GLY A 63 2.89 1.45 -6.37
C GLY A 63 2.67 1.97 -4.94
N ASN A 64 1.53 2.61 -4.68
CA ASN A 64 1.21 3.18 -3.38
C ASN A 64 0.79 2.08 -2.40
N CYS A 65 1.62 1.85 -1.38
CA CYS A 65 1.32 1.02 -0.23
C CYS A 65 0.92 1.90 0.96
N TYR A 66 -0.03 1.43 1.77
CA TYR A 66 -0.53 2.15 2.94
C TYR A 66 -0.32 1.33 4.21
N THR A 67 0.54 1.82 5.10
CA THR A 67 0.90 1.12 6.34
C THR A 67 0.12 1.70 7.51
N PHE A 68 -0.77 0.89 8.08
CA PHE A 68 -1.45 1.18 9.35
C PHE A 68 -0.50 1.02 10.53
N ASN A 69 -0.76 1.75 11.63
CA ASN A 69 -0.01 1.65 12.89
C ASN A 69 1.51 1.84 12.70
N TYR A 70 1.87 2.82 11.87
CA TYR A 70 3.27 3.14 11.56
C TYR A 70 3.91 4.03 12.63
N ASP A 71 3.11 4.76 13.39
CA ASP A 71 3.55 5.68 14.43
C ASP A 71 3.83 4.91 15.72
N VAL A 72 5.11 4.89 16.11
CA VAL A 72 5.57 4.18 17.31
C VAL A 72 5.22 4.91 18.60
N ASP A 73 5.01 6.22 18.54
CA ASP A 73 4.67 7.06 19.70
C ASP A 73 3.15 7.02 19.96
N ASN A 74 2.35 6.83 18.91
CA ASN A 74 0.88 6.71 18.99
C ASN A 74 0.41 5.32 18.50
N ASN A 75 0.91 4.26 19.14
CA ASN A 75 0.64 2.91 18.67
C ASN A 75 -0.79 2.41 18.98
N TYR A 76 -1.33 1.64 18.04
CA TYR A 76 -2.57 0.91 18.20
C TYR A 76 -2.29 -0.50 18.73
N THR A 77 -2.93 -0.86 19.85
CA THR A 77 -2.85 -2.21 20.45
C THR A 77 -4.26 -2.81 20.58
N SER A 78 -4.40 -4.08 20.24
CA SER A 78 -5.69 -4.78 20.37
C SER A 78 -6.07 -4.93 21.84
N SER A 79 -7.32 -4.60 22.15
CA SER A 79 -7.87 -4.71 23.51
C SER A 79 -7.99 -6.15 23.98
N ARG A 80 -8.27 -7.08 23.06
CA ARG A 80 -8.32 -8.53 23.30
C ARG A 80 -8.16 -9.29 21.98
N ALA A 81 -7.92 -10.59 22.07
CA ALA A 81 -7.95 -11.46 20.90
C ALA A 81 -9.40 -11.63 20.38
N GLY A 82 -9.54 -11.65 19.06
CA GLY A 82 -10.81 -11.88 18.37
C GLY A 82 -10.95 -10.99 17.13
N PRO A 83 -11.77 -11.39 16.16
CA PRO A 83 -11.89 -10.68 14.89
C PRO A 83 -12.29 -9.22 15.11
N MET A 84 -13.35 -8.96 15.88
CA MET A 84 -13.83 -7.59 16.14
C MET A 84 -12.82 -6.60 16.75
N TYR A 85 -11.70 -7.10 17.31
CA TYR A 85 -10.69 -6.29 17.97
C TYR A 85 -9.38 -6.17 17.19
N GLY A 86 -9.29 -6.86 16.05
CA GLY A 86 -8.20 -6.75 15.09
C GLY A 86 -8.54 -5.79 13.95
N LYS A 87 -7.57 -5.57 13.06
CA LYS A 87 -7.75 -4.74 11.86
C LYS A 87 -8.71 -5.42 10.88
N HIS A 88 -9.83 -4.76 10.57
CA HIS A 88 -10.84 -5.18 9.60
C HIS A 88 -10.95 -4.12 8.50
#